data_AF-A0A967F9H0-F1
#
_entry.id   AF-A0A967F9H0-F1
#
_cell.length_a   1.000
_cell.length_b   1.000
_cell.length_c   1.000
_cell.angle_alpha   90.00
_cell.angle_beta   90.00
_cell.angle_gamma   90.00
#
_symmetry.space_group_name_H-M   'P 1'
#
loop_
_entity.id
_entity.type
_entity.pdbx_description
1 polymer ?
#
loop_
_entity_poly.entity_id
_entity_poly.type
_entity_poly.pdbx_seq_one_letter_code
_entity_poly.pdbx_strand_id
1 'polypeptide(L)' 'SSDAVIHTATLHKPHVGTHSRQEFVDTNISGTLNLLEEASASGCKAFIYTSTTST' A
#
# COMPACT_ATOMS: atom_id res chain seq x y z
N SER A 1 -7.27 -15.41 -13.43
CA SER A 1 -7.02 -13.96 -13.38
C SER A 1 -7.65 -13.41 -12.13
N SER A 2 -6.96 -12.56 -11.37
CA SER A 2 -7.60 -11.80 -10.28
C SER A 2 -8.31 -10.61 -10.89
N ASP A 3 -9.59 -10.41 -10.58
CA ASP A 3 -10.35 -9.29 -11.15
C ASP A 3 -9.99 -7.95 -10.49
N ALA A 4 -9.58 -7.96 -9.21
CA ALA A 4 -9.18 -6.79 -8.45
C ALA A 4 -8.16 -7.12 -7.35
N VAL A 5 -7.36 -6.11 -6.97
CA VAL A 5 -6.51 -6.11 -5.78
C VAL A 5 -7.09 -5.12 -4.76
N ILE A 6 -7.20 -5.54 -3.50
CA ILE A 6 -7.57 -4.67 -2.37
C ILE A 6 -6.34 -4.55 -1.47
N HIS A 7 -5.72 -3.38 -1.46
CA HIS A 7 -4.53 -3.11 -0.67
C HIS A 7 -4.90 -2.39 0.63
N THR A 8 -4.85 -3.15 1.75
CA THR A 8 -5.17 -2.69 3.10
C THR A 8 -3.94 -2.57 4.01
N ALA A 9 -2.78 -3.03 3.56
CA ALA A 9 -1.57 -3.07 4.38
C ALA A 9 -0.90 -1.69 4.41
N THR A 10 -1.03 -0.97 5.53
CA THR A 10 -0.42 0.36 5.72
C THR A 10 0.03 0.56 7.17
N LEU A 11 1.18 1.22 7.36
CA LEU A 11 1.55 1.81 8.64
C LEU A 11 0.87 3.17 8.78
N HIS A 12 0.21 3.42 9.92
CA HIS A 12 -0.55 4.65 10.18
C HIS A 12 -0.35 5.12 11.63
N LYS A 13 -1.20 6.03 12.11
CA LYS A 13 -1.06 6.74 13.41
C LYS A 13 -0.62 5.86 14.61
N PRO A 14 -1.13 4.63 14.85
CA PRO A 14 -0.69 3.79 15.96
C PRO A 14 0.79 3.37 15.90
N HIS A 15 1.39 3.43 14.72
CA HIS A 15 2.78 3.04 14.49
C HIS A 15 3.75 4.23 14.55
N VAL A 16 3.23 5.44 14.77
CA VAL A 16 4.06 6.63 14.94
C VAL A 16 4.81 6.52 16.27
N GLY A 17 6.14 6.67 16.23
CA GLY A 17 7.02 6.55 17.39
C GLY A 17 7.50 5.13 17.70
N THR A 18 6.91 4.10 17.08
CA THR A 18 7.41 2.72 17.15
C THR A 18 8.17 2.30 15.90
N HIS A 19 7.95 2.99 14.77
CA HIS A 19 8.65 2.77 13.51
C HIS A 19 9.32 4.07 13.05
N SER A 20 10.45 3.94 12.37
CA SER A 20 11.16 5.03 11.72
C SER A 20 10.38 5.59 10.54
N ARG A 21 10.64 6.84 10.17
CA ARG A 21 10.04 7.46 8.97
C ARG A 21 10.31 6.65 7.70
N GLN A 22 11.47 6.01 7.60
CA GLN A 22 11.81 5.21 6.42
C GLN A 22 10.93 3.97 6.31
N GLU A 23 10.62 3.29 7.42
CA GLU A 23 9.70 2.14 7.40
C GLU A 23 8.28 2.52 6.93
N PHE A 24 7.83 3.73 7.23
CA PHE A 24 6.59 4.25 6.65
C PHE A 24 6.69 4.44 5.14
N VAL A 25 7.81 4.98 4.63
CA VAL A 25 8.04 5.16 3.19
C VAL A 25 8.12 3.80 2.49
N ASP A 26 8.93 2.89 3.02
CA ASP A 26 9.14 1.56 2.43
C ASP A 26 7.83 0.79 2.37
N THR A 27 7.03 0.83 3.43
CA THR A 27 5.75 0.11 3.47
C THR A 27 4.68 0.79 2.60
N ASN A 28 4.42 2.07 2.83
CA ASN A 28 3.25 2.73 2.23
C ASN A 28 3.50 3.23 0.81
N ILE A 29 4.73 3.55 0.44
CA ILE A 29 5.07 4.08 -0.89
C ILE A 29 5.67 2.97 -1.75
N SER A 30 6.83 2.44 -1.36
CA SER A 30 7.52 1.42 -2.15
C SER A 30 6.70 0.13 -2.22
N GLY A 31 6.11 -0.32 -1.11
CA GLY A 31 5.22 -1.48 -1.07
C GLY A 31 3.99 -1.33 -1.96
N THR A 32 3.35 -0.16 -1.95
CA THR A 32 2.20 0.13 -2.84
C THR A 32 2.61 0.10 -4.32
N LEU A 33 3.77 0.69 -4.67
CA LEU A 33 4.28 0.67 -6.04
C LEU A 33 4.49 -0.76 -6.53
N ASN A 34 5.16 -1.60 -5.75
CA ASN A 34 5.40 -3.00 -6.10
C ASN A 34 4.08 -3.73 -6.38
N LEU A 35 3.05 -3.53 -5.55
CA LEU A 35 1.74 -4.15 -5.77
C LEU A 35 1.02 -3.62 -7.01
N LEU A 36 1.18 -2.34 -7.34
CA LEU A 36 0.61 -1.76 -8.57
C LEU A 36 1.28 -2.33 -9.82
N GLU A 37 2.60 -2.48 -9.80
CA GLU A 37 3.37 -3.07 -10.91
C GLU A 37 2.94 -4.52 -11.15
N GLU A 38 2.84 -5.33 -10.09
CA GLU A 38 2.39 -6.73 -10.19
C GLU A 38 0.92 -6.85 -10.59
N ALA A 39 0.05 -5.98 -10.08
CA ALA A 39 -1.36 -5.93 -10.49
C ALA A 39 -1.49 -5.58 -11.98
N SER A 40 -0.67 -4.65 -12.47
CA SER A 40 -0.63 -4.30 -13.89
C SER A 40 -0.11 -5.45 -14.75
N ALA A 41 1.01 -6.07 -14.37
CA ALA A 41 1.62 -7.19 -15.09
C ALA A 41 0.69 -8.41 -15.16
N SER A 42 -0.12 -8.64 -14.12
CA SER A 42 -1.10 -9.72 -14.06
C SER A 42 -2.43 -9.42 -14.76
N GLY A 43 -2.62 -8.21 -15.28
CA GLY A 43 -3.84 -7.78 -15.96
C GLY A 43 -5.04 -7.59 -15.03
N CYS A 44 -4.80 -7.27 -13.75
CA CYS A 44 -5.88 -6.92 -12.82
C CYS A 44 -6.64 -5.69 -13.34
N LYS A 45 -7.97 -5.72 -13.23
CA LYS A 45 -8.84 -4.66 -13.78
C LYS A 45 -9.09 -3.52 -12.81
N ALA A 46 -8.84 -3.74 -11.53
CA ALA A 46 -9.02 -2.75 -10.48
C ALA A 46 -7.98 -2.90 -9.37
N PHE A 47 -7.57 -1.76 -8.81
CA PHE A 47 -6.74 -1.69 -7.62
C PHE A 47 -7.40 -0.71 -6.64
N ILE A 48 -7.81 -1.19 -5.48
CA ILE A 48 -8.45 -0.41 -4.44
C ILE A 48 -7.44 -0.22 -3.30
N TYR A 49 -7.01 1.02 -3.10
CA TYR A 49 -6.08 1.40 -2.05
C TYR A 49 -6.81 2.10 -0.92
N THR A 50 -6.62 1.64 0.31
CA THR A 50 -7.12 2.34 1.50
C THR A 50 -6.03 3.23 2.09
N SER A 51 -6.15 4.55 1.87
CA SER A 51 -5.28 5.55 2.50
C SER A 51 -5.81 5.99 3.87
N THR A 52 -5.05 6.82 4.57
CA THR A 52 -5.47 7.46 5.83
C THR A 52 -5.61 8.97 5.65
N THR A 53 -6.58 9.56 6.32
CA THR A 53 -6.75 11.03 6.43
C THR A 53 -6.04 11.60 7.66
N SER A 54 -5.04 10.88 8.20
CA SER A 54 -4.33 11.31 9.40
C SER A 54 -3.69 12.70 9.20
N THR A 55 -3.93 13.62 10.14
CA THR A 55 -3.28 14.93 10.26
C THR A 55 -2.12 14.89 11.24
#